data_AF-A0A8H6Z331-F1
#
_entry.id   AF-A0A8H6Z331-F1
#
_cell.length_a   1.000
_cell.length_b   1.000
_cell.length_c   1.000
_cell.angle_alpha   90.00
_cell.angle_beta   90.00
_cell.angle_gamma   90.00
#
_symmetry.space_group_name_H-M   'P 1'
#
loop_
_entity.id
_entity.type
_entity.pdbx_description
1 polymer ?
#
loop_
_entity_poly.entity_id
_entity_poly.type
_entity_poly.pdbx_seq_one_letter_code
_entity_poly.pdbx_strand_id
1 'polypeptide(L)'
;MPSPPPHRTSPERMRRGDSGSGSALNRVPEDEELVSENVDWELEEELLLEEQGFYIGSYKRLVALYTLAPLTALAAFALLAILPYVAYRRQKPHPPTYPYPPILPFPLPEILASVALYSLTHLLRSPIYALSAVLVPFPLPATLLSTTLYTLLSTFARLFTLALLLVQKHAVYANPTWQDSAFRRVWWAALGWAAAETVVSVHQGYAGLALYREVLVHPFTPQAPTDLERTPLLPPRPAAPDPDSELDQDLDQLVALKAREELEDIFGLPLIRIPAFIPCLQRVNSLLLSIGLFLLLGASQYGPGMHWGLLVLAAVTHLLLAVLHAPIVLPRLGVQGAAYVGAVVSLGAFFTGLGVWDGVS
;
A
#
# COMPACT_ATOMS: atom_id res chain seq x y z
N MET A 1 -72.85 31.80 -13.37
CA MET A 1 -73.03 30.74 -14.39
C MET A 1 -72.85 29.39 -13.73
N PRO A 2 -73.57 28.36 -14.20
CA PRO A 2 -74.32 27.46 -13.33
C PRO A 2 -73.81 26.00 -13.34
N SER A 3 -74.10 25.28 -12.26
CA SER A 3 -74.16 23.81 -12.25
C SER A 3 -75.30 23.31 -13.14
N PRO A 4 -75.12 22.17 -13.83
CA PRO A 4 -76.05 21.03 -13.63
C PRO A 4 -75.30 19.66 -13.81
N PRO A 5 -75.96 18.48 -13.78
CA PRO A 5 -76.09 17.71 -12.54
C PRO A 5 -75.77 16.18 -12.82
N PRO A 6 -76.30 15.16 -12.10
CA PRO A 6 -75.56 13.93 -11.80
C PRO A 6 -75.96 12.74 -12.69
N HIS A 7 -75.07 11.74 -12.81
CA HIS A 7 -75.48 10.41 -13.23
C HIS A 7 -75.45 9.40 -12.08
N ARG A 8 -76.65 8.89 -11.83
CA ARG A 8 -77.03 7.84 -10.91
C ARG A 8 -76.45 6.48 -11.34
N THR A 9 -75.94 5.79 -10.33
CA THR A 9 -75.97 4.34 -10.05
C THR A 9 -76.70 3.41 -11.02
N SER A 10 -76.09 2.23 -11.29
CA SER A 10 -76.58 0.87 -10.95
C SER A 10 -75.90 -0.23 -11.80
N PRO A 11 -76.07 -1.55 -11.54
CA PRO A 11 -75.86 -2.31 -10.30
C PRO A 11 -75.37 -3.76 -10.62
N GLU A 12 -74.08 -4.06 -10.55
CA GLU A 12 -73.61 -5.45 -10.41
C GLU A 12 -72.97 -5.59 -9.02
N ARG A 13 -73.75 -5.84 -7.96
CA ARG A 13 -74.64 -6.99 -7.74
C ARG A 13 -73.86 -8.30 -7.88
N MET A 14 -73.55 -8.84 -6.71
CA MET A 14 -73.58 -10.27 -6.43
C MET A 14 -72.51 -11.11 -7.09
N ARG A 15 -71.35 -11.15 -6.45
CA ARG A 15 -70.81 -12.47 -6.07
C ARG A 15 -70.21 -12.45 -4.67
N ARG A 16 -71.12 -12.22 -3.73
CA ARG A 16 -71.00 -12.62 -2.32
C ARG A 16 -71.39 -14.10 -2.24
N GLY A 17 -70.63 -14.85 -1.45
CA GLY A 17 -70.87 -16.25 -1.08
C GLY A 17 -69.54 -16.82 -0.59
N ASP A 18 -69.14 -16.43 0.61
CA ASP A 18 -69.15 -17.29 1.81
C ASP A 18 -67.91 -18.21 1.77
N SER A 19 -66.97 -18.19 2.71
CA SER A 19 -67.15 -18.53 4.12
C SER A 19 -65.79 -18.41 4.84
N GLY A 20 -65.77 -17.94 6.09
CA GLY A 20 -64.60 -18.02 6.99
C GLY A 20 -64.04 -16.63 7.33
N SER A 21 -64.70 -15.84 8.18
CA SER A 21 -64.50 -15.86 9.64
C SER A 21 -63.04 -15.66 10.06
N GLY A 22 -62.74 -14.45 10.53
CA GLY A 22 -61.65 -14.20 11.48
C GLY A 22 -60.48 -13.41 10.90
N SER A 23 -60.49 -12.10 11.13
CA SER A 23 -59.40 -11.35 11.76
C SER A 23 -59.24 -9.96 11.14
N ALA A 24 -60.04 -9.03 11.64
CA ALA A 24 -59.64 -7.64 11.74
C ALA A 24 -58.64 -7.55 12.91
N LEU A 25 -57.37 -7.87 12.66
CA LEU A 25 -56.29 -7.53 13.57
C LEU A 25 -55.47 -6.40 12.95
N ASN A 26 -55.29 -5.36 13.76
CA ASN A 26 -54.32 -4.29 13.58
C ASN A 26 -53.05 -4.82 12.91
N ARG A 27 -52.72 -4.25 11.76
CA ARG A 27 -51.39 -4.42 11.18
C ARG A 27 -50.47 -3.52 12.01
N VAL A 28 -49.81 -4.11 13.00
CA VAL A 28 -48.80 -3.42 13.82
C VAL A 28 -47.62 -3.09 12.91
N PRO A 29 -47.13 -1.84 12.88
CA PRO A 29 -45.88 -1.49 12.21
C PRO A 29 -44.72 -2.05 13.05
N GLU A 30 -44.26 -3.27 12.77
CA GLU A 30 -43.25 -3.96 13.59
C GLU A 30 -41.87 -4.14 12.93
N ASP A 31 -41.63 -3.67 11.69
CA ASP A 31 -40.43 -4.12 10.95
C ASP A 31 -39.39 -3.02 10.57
N GLU A 32 -39.60 -1.74 10.86
CA GLU A 32 -38.61 -0.68 10.54
C GLU A 32 -37.75 -0.22 11.74
N GLU A 33 -38.27 -0.26 12.99
CA GLU A 33 -37.51 0.17 14.17
C GLU A 33 -36.44 -0.84 14.62
N LEU A 34 -36.71 -2.14 14.50
CA LEU A 34 -35.77 -3.20 14.93
C LEU A 34 -34.49 -3.29 14.09
N VAL A 35 -34.52 -2.81 12.84
CA VAL A 35 -33.31 -2.74 11.99
C VAL A 35 -32.45 -1.55 12.39
N SER A 36 -33.06 -0.43 12.82
CA SER A 36 -32.32 0.74 13.31
C SER A 36 -31.66 0.46 14.65
N GLU A 37 -32.39 -0.10 15.62
CA GLU A 37 -31.83 -0.45 16.93
C GLU A 37 -30.70 -1.49 16.80
N ASN A 38 -30.81 -2.41 15.83
CA ASN A 38 -29.78 -3.42 15.63
C ASN A 38 -28.44 -2.87 15.15
N VAL A 39 -28.46 -1.84 14.30
CA VAL A 39 -27.24 -1.23 13.78
C VAL A 39 -26.55 -0.38 14.85
N ASP A 40 -27.34 0.26 15.72
CA ASP A 40 -26.80 1.12 16.77
C ASP A 40 -26.04 0.32 17.85
N TRP A 41 -26.53 -0.87 18.25
CA TRP A 41 -25.81 -1.69 19.22
C TRP A 41 -24.53 -2.32 18.65
N GLU A 42 -24.51 -2.71 17.37
CA GLU A 42 -23.30 -3.26 16.72
C GLU A 42 -22.18 -2.21 16.70
N LEU A 43 -22.55 -0.95 16.39
CA LEU A 43 -21.62 0.17 16.41
C LEU A 43 -21.15 0.49 17.83
N GLU A 44 -22.05 0.47 18.82
CA GLU A 44 -21.67 0.71 20.22
C GLU A 44 -20.75 -0.40 20.75
N GLU A 45 -21.02 -1.67 20.42
CA GLU A 45 -20.13 -2.79 20.77
C GLU A 45 -18.77 -2.68 20.07
N GLU A 46 -18.73 -2.33 18.78
CA GLU A 46 -17.47 -2.07 18.08
C GLU A 46 -16.69 -0.94 18.75
N LEU A 47 -17.33 0.17 19.10
CA LEU A 47 -16.70 1.29 19.80
C LEU A 47 -16.16 0.90 21.18
N LEU A 48 -16.91 0.12 21.96
CA LEU A 48 -16.47 -0.36 23.27
C LEU A 48 -15.27 -1.32 23.16
N LEU A 49 -15.26 -2.19 22.14
CA LEU A 49 -14.12 -3.06 21.85
C LEU A 49 -12.91 -2.22 21.44
N GLU A 50 -13.09 -1.21 20.58
CA GLU A 50 -12.01 -0.32 20.15
C GLU A 50 -11.42 0.49 21.31
N GLU A 51 -12.25 0.96 22.25
CA GLU A 51 -11.79 1.62 23.49
C GLU A 51 -10.95 0.67 24.37
N GLN A 52 -11.27 -0.62 24.35
CA GLN A 52 -10.48 -1.67 25.00
C GLN A 52 -9.29 -2.13 24.15
N GLY A 53 -9.14 -1.57 22.95
CA GLY A 53 -8.09 -1.89 22.00
C GLY A 53 -8.27 -3.23 21.30
N PHE A 54 -9.48 -3.80 21.27
CA PHE A 54 -9.92 -4.97 20.50
C PHE A 54 -10.60 -4.56 19.19
N TYR A 55 -10.57 -5.43 18.18
CA TYR A 55 -11.21 -5.15 16.89
C TYR A 55 -12.02 -6.34 16.39
N ILE A 56 -13.15 -6.07 15.76
CA ILE A 56 -13.99 -7.10 15.15
C ILE A 56 -13.35 -7.55 13.82
N GLY A 57 -13.05 -8.84 13.70
CA GLY A 57 -12.59 -9.40 12.45
C GLY A 57 -11.92 -10.76 12.56
N SER A 58 -11.61 -11.34 11.40
CA SER A 58 -10.80 -12.56 11.33
C SER A 58 -9.42 -12.24 10.80
N TYR A 59 -8.39 -12.47 11.63
CA TYR A 59 -6.99 -12.33 11.23
C TYR A 59 -6.65 -13.13 9.96
N LYS A 60 -7.17 -14.35 9.83
CA LYS A 60 -6.96 -15.20 8.63
C LYS A 60 -7.52 -14.52 7.37
N ARG A 61 -8.71 -13.93 7.44
CA ARG A 61 -9.33 -13.20 6.32
C ARG A 61 -8.52 -11.95 5.98
N LEU A 62 -8.08 -11.20 6.99
CA LEU A 62 -7.27 -10.00 6.80
C LEU A 62 -5.94 -10.31 6.12
N VAL A 63 -5.22 -11.33 6.59
CA VAL A 63 -3.97 -11.82 5.97
C VAL A 63 -4.23 -12.28 4.55
N ALA A 64 -5.30 -13.05 4.31
CA ALA A 64 -5.68 -13.48 2.96
C ALA A 64 -5.92 -12.29 2.01
N LEU A 65 -6.64 -11.26 2.45
CA LEU A 65 -6.84 -10.04 1.66
C LEU A 65 -5.53 -9.29 1.43
N TYR A 66 -4.65 -9.22 2.42
CA TYR A 66 -3.35 -8.56 2.27
C TYR A 66 -2.42 -9.31 1.30
N THR A 67 -2.56 -10.63 1.12
CA THR A 67 -1.80 -11.38 0.12
C THR A 67 -2.03 -10.89 -1.32
N LEU A 68 -3.10 -10.14 -1.57
CA LEU A 68 -3.31 -9.46 -2.85
C LEU A 68 -2.21 -8.43 -3.15
N ALA A 69 -1.61 -7.80 -2.14
CA ALA A 69 -0.56 -6.80 -2.33
C ALA A 69 0.72 -7.38 -2.96
N PRO A 70 1.35 -8.45 -2.43
CA PRO A 70 2.50 -9.07 -3.10
C PRO A 70 2.13 -9.72 -4.43
N LEU A 71 0.91 -10.28 -4.59
CA LEU A 71 0.47 -10.85 -5.86
C LEU A 71 0.32 -9.79 -6.96
N THR A 72 -0.30 -8.65 -6.64
CA THR A 72 -0.42 -7.53 -7.58
C THR A 72 0.94 -6.92 -7.90
N ALA A 73 1.85 -6.84 -6.92
CA ALA A 73 3.21 -6.39 -7.15
C ALA A 73 3.99 -7.34 -8.07
N LEU A 74 3.87 -8.67 -7.88
CA LEU A 74 4.49 -9.68 -8.73
C LEU A 74 3.95 -9.60 -10.17
N ALA A 75 2.63 -9.46 -10.33
CA ALA A 75 1.99 -9.30 -11.62
C ALA A 75 2.48 -8.02 -12.32
N ALA A 76 2.49 -6.89 -11.63
CA ALA A 76 2.99 -5.61 -12.16
C ALA A 76 4.48 -5.69 -12.52
N PHE A 77 5.31 -6.32 -11.67
CA PHE A 77 6.72 -6.55 -11.95
C PHE A 77 6.92 -7.40 -13.21
N ALA A 78 6.18 -8.50 -13.36
CA ALA A 78 6.26 -9.36 -14.54
C ALA A 78 5.84 -8.60 -15.82
N LEU A 79 4.76 -7.82 -15.76
CA LEU A 79 4.32 -6.97 -16.86
C LEU A 79 5.41 -5.95 -17.25
N LEU A 80 5.98 -5.24 -16.27
CA LEU A 80 7.03 -4.24 -16.50
C LEU A 80 8.36 -4.86 -16.93
N ALA A 81 8.66 -6.11 -16.56
CA ALA A 81 9.83 -6.84 -17.04
C ALA A 81 9.69 -7.26 -18.51
N ILE A 82 8.47 -7.62 -18.94
CA ILE A 82 8.17 -8.02 -20.32
C ILE A 82 8.03 -6.80 -21.25
N LEU A 83 7.57 -5.66 -20.72
CA LEU A 83 7.25 -4.45 -21.50
C LEU A 83 8.37 -3.98 -22.46
N PRO A 84 9.66 -3.90 -22.06
CA PRO A 84 10.74 -3.49 -22.96
C PRO A 84 10.98 -4.40 -24.15
N TYR A 85 10.54 -5.66 -24.07
CA TYR A 85 10.70 -6.65 -25.12
C TYR A 85 9.54 -6.61 -26.12
N VAL A 86 8.33 -6.32 -25.63
CA VAL A 86 7.11 -6.28 -26.45
C VAL A 86 6.93 -4.91 -27.11
N ALA A 87 6.98 -3.82 -26.33
CA ALA A 87 6.72 -2.48 -26.83
C ALA A 87 7.93 -1.86 -27.55
N TYR A 88 9.15 -2.12 -27.06
CA TYR A 88 10.38 -1.50 -27.53
C TYR A 88 11.28 -2.51 -28.26
N ARG A 89 10.73 -3.12 -29.32
CA ARG A 89 11.44 -4.13 -30.12
C ARG A 89 12.56 -3.48 -30.93
N ARG A 90 13.81 -3.87 -30.65
CA ARG A 90 14.97 -3.39 -31.42
C ARG A 90 14.89 -3.83 -32.88
N GLN A 91 15.06 -2.86 -33.78
CA GLN A 91 15.04 -3.10 -35.23
C GLN A 91 16.34 -3.71 -35.76
N LYS A 92 17.48 -3.49 -35.10
CA LYS A 92 18.78 -4.07 -35.48
C LYS A 92 19.56 -4.54 -34.23
N PRO A 93 20.01 -5.80 -34.17
CA PRO A 93 20.94 -6.23 -33.14
C PRO A 93 22.32 -5.61 -33.44
N HIS A 94 22.67 -4.54 -32.72
CA HIS A 94 24.06 -4.13 -32.66
C HIS A 94 24.86 -5.20 -31.89
N PRO A 95 26.12 -5.47 -32.28
CA PRO A 95 26.99 -6.35 -31.50
C PRO A 95 27.07 -5.85 -30.05
N PRO A 96 27.31 -6.73 -29.06
CA PRO A 96 27.30 -6.35 -27.66
C PRO A 96 28.38 -5.30 -27.38
N THR A 97 27.97 -4.04 -27.22
CA THR A 97 28.87 -2.92 -26.91
C THR A 97 29.38 -2.98 -25.46
N TYR A 98 28.70 -3.74 -24.58
CA TYR A 98 29.01 -3.79 -23.15
C TYR A 98 29.85 -5.02 -22.80
N PRO A 99 30.96 -4.83 -22.07
CA PRO A 99 31.82 -5.93 -21.62
C PRO A 99 31.19 -6.61 -20.40
N TYR A 100 30.27 -7.54 -20.63
CA TYR A 100 29.78 -8.41 -19.56
C TYR A 100 30.76 -9.58 -19.33
N PRO A 101 31.10 -9.90 -18.07
CA PRO A 101 31.79 -11.14 -17.79
C PRO A 101 30.88 -12.34 -18.12
N PRO A 102 31.42 -13.46 -18.63
CA PRO A 102 30.62 -14.64 -18.99
C PRO A 102 29.76 -15.18 -17.84
N ILE A 103 30.19 -14.97 -16.60
CA ILE A 103 29.57 -15.47 -15.37
C ILE A 103 28.31 -14.66 -14.99
N LEU A 104 28.27 -13.38 -15.34
CA LEU A 104 27.15 -12.47 -14.99
C LEU A 104 26.62 -11.78 -16.24
N PRO A 105 25.84 -12.49 -17.07
CA PRO A 105 25.20 -11.91 -18.24
C PRO A 105 24.09 -10.93 -17.83
N PHE A 106 23.78 -10.00 -18.73
CA PHE A 106 22.59 -9.15 -18.64
C PHE A 106 21.31 -9.99 -18.44
N PRO A 107 20.37 -9.60 -17.56
CA PRO A 107 20.32 -8.35 -16.77
C PRO A 107 20.83 -8.47 -15.32
N LEU A 108 21.61 -9.51 -14.99
CA LEU A 108 21.97 -9.80 -13.59
C LEU A 108 22.79 -8.69 -12.92
N PRO A 109 23.84 -8.10 -13.55
CA PRO A 109 24.61 -7.03 -12.92
C PRO A 109 23.74 -5.81 -12.59
N GLU A 110 22.80 -5.44 -13.46
CA GLU A 110 21.90 -4.31 -13.27
C GLU A 110 21.01 -4.52 -12.03
N ILE A 111 20.45 -5.72 -11.89
CA ILE A 111 19.61 -6.08 -10.74
C ILE A 111 20.45 -6.13 -9.46
N LEU A 112 21.59 -6.83 -9.47
CA LEU A 112 22.41 -7.00 -8.27
C LEU A 112 22.97 -5.66 -7.76
N ALA A 113 23.46 -4.80 -8.65
CA ALA A 113 24.00 -3.49 -8.27
C ALA A 113 22.93 -2.58 -7.67
N SER A 114 21.75 -2.54 -8.29
CA SER A 114 20.63 -1.73 -7.81
C SER A 114 20.07 -2.24 -6.48
N VAL A 115 19.92 -3.55 -6.31
CA VAL A 115 19.51 -4.18 -5.05
C VAL A 115 20.54 -3.89 -3.95
N ALA A 116 21.83 -4.05 -4.22
CA ALA A 116 22.89 -3.81 -3.23
C ALA A 116 22.90 -2.36 -2.74
N LEU A 117 22.78 -1.39 -3.66
CA LEU A 117 22.74 0.02 -3.31
C LEU A 117 21.43 0.40 -2.63
N TYR A 118 20.29 -0.17 -3.02
CA TYR A 118 19.05 -0.03 -2.26
C TYR A 118 19.22 -0.53 -0.83
N SER A 119 19.72 -1.75 -0.63
CA SER A 119 19.94 -2.34 0.69
C SER A 119 20.85 -1.49 1.56
N LEU A 120 21.94 -0.96 1.00
CA LEU A 120 22.83 -0.02 1.70
C LEU A 120 22.08 1.24 2.15
N THR A 121 21.32 1.87 1.23
CA THR A 121 20.53 3.06 1.60
C THR A 121 19.48 2.75 2.64
N HIS A 122 18.82 1.59 2.56
CA HIS A 122 17.82 1.15 3.51
C HIS A 122 18.39 0.98 4.92
N LEU A 123 19.55 0.32 5.04
CA LEU A 123 20.24 0.14 6.33
C LEU A 123 20.67 1.47 6.96
N LEU A 124 20.99 2.48 6.14
CA LEU A 124 21.35 3.82 6.61
C LEU A 124 20.15 4.65 7.08
N ARG A 125 18.90 4.24 6.81
CA ARG A 125 17.69 5.00 7.19
C ARG A 125 17.63 5.29 8.69
N SER A 126 17.81 4.26 9.53
CA SER A 126 17.75 4.41 11.00
C SER A 126 18.90 5.28 11.55
N PRO A 127 20.19 5.05 11.16
CA PRO A 127 21.29 5.95 11.51
C PRO A 127 21.05 7.41 11.09
N ILE A 128 20.51 7.65 9.90
CA ILE A 128 20.21 9.02 9.42
C ILE A 128 19.13 9.67 10.29
N TYR A 129 18.10 8.93 10.68
CA TYR A 129 17.08 9.42 11.60
C TYR A 129 17.67 9.74 12.98
N ALA A 130 18.45 8.83 13.56
CA ALA A 130 19.10 9.05 14.85
C ALA A 130 20.01 10.29 14.85
N LEU A 131 20.83 10.46 13.80
CA LEU A 131 21.65 11.67 13.63
C LEU A 131 20.79 12.94 13.50
N SER A 132 19.68 12.87 12.77
CA SER A 132 18.78 14.02 12.60
C SER A 132 18.09 14.41 13.91
N ALA A 133 17.70 13.42 14.71
CA ALA A 133 17.09 13.61 16.03
C ALA A 133 18.08 14.17 17.06
N VAL A 134 19.38 13.84 16.96
CA VAL A 134 20.42 14.44 17.79
C VAL A 134 20.70 15.89 17.38
N LEU A 135 20.73 16.18 16.07
CA LEU A 135 21.02 17.51 15.55
C LEU A 135 19.88 18.50 15.78
N VAL A 136 18.62 18.03 15.79
CA VAL A 136 17.44 18.87 15.90
C VAL A 136 16.56 18.37 17.05
N PRO A 137 16.39 19.16 18.12
CA PRO A 137 15.69 18.71 19.34
C PRO A 137 14.18 18.57 19.19
N PHE A 138 13.61 19.00 18.06
CA PHE A 138 12.17 18.94 17.79
C PHE A 138 11.83 17.80 16.82
N PRO A 139 10.78 17.00 17.09
CA PRO A 139 10.49 15.78 16.33
C PRO A 139 10.11 16.06 14.87
N LEU A 140 9.37 17.13 14.60
CA LEU A 140 8.92 17.47 13.25
C LEU A 140 10.10 17.81 12.31
N PRO A 141 10.94 18.81 12.61
CA PRO A 141 12.08 19.14 11.75
C PRO A 141 13.14 18.03 11.75
N ALA A 142 13.30 17.24 12.81
CA ALA A 142 14.16 16.04 12.78
C ALA A 142 13.68 15.02 11.74
N THR A 143 12.37 14.77 11.70
CA THR A 143 11.75 13.86 10.71
C THR A 143 11.89 14.39 9.29
N LEU A 144 11.64 15.68 9.07
CA LEU A 144 11.79 16.31 7.76
C LEU A 144 13.24 16.33 7.28
N LEU A 145 14.19 16.62 8.18
CA LEU A 145 15.62 16.58 7.88
C LEU A 145 16.05 15.15 7.51
N SER A 146 15.68 14.16 8.32
CA SER A 146 15.97 12.74 8.05
C SER A 146 15.40 12.29 6.70
N THR A 147 14.14 12.65 6.40
CA THR A 147 13.47 12.34 5.14
C THR A 147 14.19 12.99 3.95
N THR A 148 14.62 14.24 4.10
CA THR A 148 15.37 14.97 3.06
C THR A 148 16.75 14.33 2.83
N LEU A 149 17.50 14.03 3.89
CA LEU A 149 18.81 13.40 3.78
C LEU A 149 18.71 12.00 3.17
N TYR A 150 17.73 11.20 3.58
CA TYR A 150 17.50 9.87 3.03
C TYR A 150 17.10 9.89 1.55
N THR A 151 16.23 10.81 1.14
CA THR A 151 15.81 10.93 -0.27
C THR A 151 16.94 11.42 -1.18
N LEU A 152 17.79 12.33 -0.69
CA LEU A 152 19.02 12.75 -1.38
C LEU A 152 20.01 11.59 -1.52
N LEU A 153 20.26 10.86 -0.43
CA LEU A 153 21.13 9.68 -0.44
C LEU A 153 20.61 8.61 -1.41
N SER A 154 19.31 8.33 -1.40
CA SER A 154 18.68 7.38 -2.32
C SER A 154 18.81 7.83 -3.78
N THR A 155 18.58 9.11 -4.08
CA THR A 155 18.74 9.66 -5.44
C THR A 155 20.19 9.58 -5.90
N PHE A 156 21.13 9.90 -5.01
CA PHE A 156 22.56 9.74 -5.26
C PHE A 156 22.94 8.29 -5.52
N ALA A 157 22.43 7.34 -4.72
CA ALA A 157 22.67 5.91 -4.91
C ALA A 157 22.13 5.39 -6.26
N ARG A 158 20.97 5.89 -6.72
CA ARG A 158 20.45 5.58 -8.07
C ARG A 158 21.37 6.11 -9.17
N LEU A 159 21.83 7.35 -9.07
CA LEU A 159 22.83 7.91 -10.00
C LEU A 159 24.14 7.11 -9.98
N PHE A 160 24.61 6.75 -8.79
CA PHE A 160 25.81 5.94 -8.60
C PHE A 160 25.65 4.54 -9.18
N THR A 161 24.47 3.93 -9.07
CA THR A 161 24.14 2.64 -9.72
C THR A 161 24.37 2.72 -11.23
N LEU A 162 23.86 3.78 -11.87
CA LEU A 162 23.99 3.99 -13.31
C LEU A 162 25.44 4.26 -13.74
N ALA A 163 26.17 5.03 -12.92
CA ALA A 163 27.60 5.28 -13.12
C ALA A 163 28.44 4.01 -12.97
N LEU A 164 28.18 3.20 -11.93
CA LEU A 164 28.85 1.93 -11.66
C LEU A 164 28.64 0.92 -12.80
N LEU A 165 27.43 0.89 -13.35
CA LEU A 165 27.07 0.06 -14.50
C LEU A 165 27.64 0.60 -15.83
N LEU A 166 28.27 1.78 -15.83
CA LEU A 166 28.86 2.42 -17.01
C LEU A 166 27.85 2.57 -18.16
N VAL A 167 26.59 2.90 -17.83
CA VAL A 167 25.48 2.97 -18.78
C VAL A 167 25.77 4.00 -19.88
N GLN A 168 26.08 5.24 -19.49
CA GLN A 168 26.40 6.33 -20.41
C GLN A 168 27.65 6.04 -21.26
N LYS A 169 28.71 5.48 -20.65
CA LYS A 169 30.00 5.28 -21.30
C LYS A 169 29.93 4.41 -22.56
N HIS A 170 29.01 3.44 -22.61
CA HIS A 170 28.81 2.62 -23.82
C HIS A 170 27.43 2.81 -24.45
N ALA A 171 26.78 3.94 -24.18
CA ALA A 171 25.64 4.37 -24.97
C ALA A 171 26.09 4.60 -26.43
N VAL A 172 25.28 4.15 -27.38
CA VAL A 172 25.60 4.23 -28.82
C VAL A 172 25.16 5.59 -29.38
N TYR A 173 24.10 6.16 -28.80
CA TYR A 173 23.51 7.41 -29.27
C TYR A 173 23.92 8.57 -28.37
N ALA A 174 24.10 9.75 -28.98
CA ALA A 174 24.43 10.97 -28.25
C ALA A 174 23.28 11.47 -27.35
N ASN A 175 22.04 11.14 -27.73
CA ASN A 175 20.81 11.50 -27.03
C ASN A 175 20.11 10.24 -26.51
N PRO A 176 19.36 10.33 -25.40
CA PRO A 176 18.60 9.21 -24.86
C PRO A 176 17.54 8.75 -25.87
N THR A 177 17.56 7.46 -26.21
CA THR A 177 16.56 6.83 -27.09
C THR A 177 16.33 5.38 -26.67
N TRP A 178 15.08 4.91 -26.74
CA TRP A 178 14.70 3.54 -26.42
C TRP A 178 15.39 2.49 -27.31
N GLN A 179 15.89 2.90 -28.49
CA GLN A 179 16.64 2.04 -29.39
C GLN A 179 17.98 1.61 -28.79
N ASP A 180 18.56 2.43 -27.90
CA ASP A 180 19.83 2.15 -27.25
C ASP A 180 19.73 0.94 -26.30
N SER A 181 20.80 0.14 -26.27
CA SER A 181 21.15 -0.78 -25.19
C SER A 181 21.04 -0.19 -23.79
N ALA A 182 21.44 1.07 -23.60
CA ALA A 182 21.34 1.78 -22.33
C ALA A 182 19.91 1.83 -21.75
N PHE A 183 18.89 2.05 -22.58
CA PHE A 183 17.49 2.13 -22.14
C PHE A 183 17.07 0.88 -21.34
N ARG A 184 17.35 -0.31 -21.89
CA ARG A 184 17.01 -1.59 -21.23
C ARG A 184 17.83 -1.81 -19.97
N ARG A 185 19.08 -1.34 -19.92
CA ARG A 185 19.92 -1.46 -18.71
C ARG A 185 19.41 -0.58 -17.58
N VAL A 186 19.06 0.68 -17.88
CA VAL A 186 18.41 1.60 -16.94
C VAL A 186 17.11 0.98 -16.44
N TRP A 187 16.30 0.40 -17.34
CA TRP A 187 15.05 -0.27 -16.99
C TRP A 187 15.24 -1.42 -16.00
N TRP A 188 16.19 -2.32 -16.27
CA TRP A 188 16.45 -3.46 -15.38
C TRP A 188 17.10 -3.05 -14.06
N ALA A 189 17.94 -2.02 -14.04
CA ALA A 189 18.44 -1.43 -12.80
C ALA A 189 17.28 -0.84 -11.97
N ALA A 190 16.32 -0.19 -12.63
CA ALA A 190 15.14 0.32 -11.96
C ALA A 190 14.25 -0.78 -11.38
N LEU A 191 14.05 -1.87 -12.14
CA LEU A 191 13.32 -3.04 -11.68
C LEU A 191 14.00 -3.72 -10.48
N GLY A 192 15.33 -3.85 -10.49
CA GLY A 192 16.07 -4.41 -9.35
C GLY A 192 15.90 -3.56 -8.09
N TRP A 193 16.02 -2.24 -8.21
CA TRP A 193 15.73 -1.30 -7.11
C TRP A 193 14.29 -1.46 -6.59
N ALA A 194 13.32 -1.46 -7.51
CA ALA A 194 11.91 -1.51 -7.17
C ALA A 194 11.50 -2.87 -6.56
N ALA A 195 12.14 -3.97 -6.98
CA ALA A 195 11.95 -5.29 -6.41
C ALA A 195 12.39 -5.34 -4.95
N ALA A 196 13.59 -4.83 -4.64
CA ALA A 196 14.09 -4.77 -3.27
C ALA A 196 13.19 -3.91 -2.37
N GLU A 197 12.75 -2.76 -2.88
CA GLU A 197 11.80 -1.87 -2.20
C GLU A 197 10.46 -2.56 -1.91
N THR A 198 9.94 -3.29 -2.90
CA THR A 198 8.69 -4.04 -2.78
C THR A 198 8.81 -5.13 -1.71
N VAL A 199 9.90 -5.91 -1.71
CA VAL A 199 10.12 -6.99 -0.72
C VAL A 199 10.15 -6.44 0.70
N VAL A 200 10.95 -5.39 0.94
CA VAL A 200 11.05 -4.76 2.27
C VAL A 200 9.69 -4.26 2.72
N SER A 201 8.94 -3.60 1.84
CA SER A 201 7.70 -2.97 2.25
C SER A 201 6.52 -3.96 2.33
N VAL A 202 6.56 -5.10 1.63
CA VAL A 202 5.66 -6.24 1.90
C VAL A 202 5.97 -6.87 3.25
N HIS A 203 7.25 -7.09 3.56
CA HIS A 203 7.67 -7.61 4.86
C HIS A 203 7.20 -6.70 6.01
N GLN A 204 7.41 -5.38 5.89
CA GLN A 204 6.95 -4.40 6.86
C GLN A 204 5.43 -4.41 7.03
N GLY A 205 4.67 -4.59 5.95
CA GLY A 205 3.21 -4.66 6.06
C GLY A 205 2.71 -5.93 6.74
N TYR A 206 3.32 -7.09 6.52
CA TYR A 206 3.00 -8.30 7.29
C TYR A 206 3.40 -8.17 8.76
N ALA A 207 4.54 -7.53 9.06
CA ALA A 207 4.93 -7.25 10.43
C ALA A 207 3.91 -6.34 11.12
N GLY A 208 3.42 -5.29 10.44
CA GLY A 208 2.35 -4.43 10.95
C GLY A 208 1.03 -5.18 11.17
N LEU A 209 0.67 -6.10 10.26
CA LEU A 209 -0.53 -6.93 10.44
C LEU A 209 -0.39 -7.91 11.60
N ALA A 210 0.81 -8.44 11.86
CA ALA A 210 1.05 -9.37 12.96
C ALA A 210 0.74 -8.75 14.33
N LEU A 211 0.84 -7.43 14.47
CA LEU A 211 0.45 -6.69 15.69
C LEU A 211 -1.05 -6.81 16.04
N TYR A 212 -1.90 -7.18 15.07
CA TYR A 212 -3.34 -7.35 15.26
C TYR A 212 -3.76 -8.81 15.50
N ARG A 213 -2.80 -9.75 15.54
CA ARG A 213 -3.10 -11.19 15.62
C ARG A 213 -3.89 -11.57 16.87
N GLU A 214 -3.54 -10.99 18.01
CA GLU A 214 -4.13 -11.33 19.33
C GLU A 214 -5.34 -10.48 19.69
N VAL A 215 -5.59 -9.45 18.88
CA VAL A 215 -6.54 -8.38 19.17
C VAL A 215 -7.82 -8.54 18.35
N LEU A 216 -7.74 -9.24 17.22
CA LEU A 216 -8.90 -9.48 16.36
C LEU A 216 -9.81 -10.55 16.97
N VAL A 217 -11.01 -10.13 17.35
CA VAL A 217 -12.07 -10.96 17.92
C VAL A 217 -13.08 -11.28 16.83
N HIS A 218 -13.53 -12.54 16.78
CA HIS A 218 -14.60 -12.93 15.87
C HIS A 218 -15.91 -12.29 16.32
N PRO A 219 -16.71 -11.70 15.40
CA PRO A 219 -18.00 -11.14 15.76
C PRO A 219 -18.82 -12.20 16.47
N PHE A 220 -19.35 -11.85 17.65
CA PHE A 220 -20.21 -12.73 18.41
C PHE A 220 -21.40 -13.06 17.53
N THR A 221 -21.49 -14.32 17.08
CA THR A 221 -22.72 -14.79 16.46
C THR A 221 -23.61 -15.16 17.64
N PRO A 222 -24.72 -14.44 17.91
CA PRO A 222 -25.63 -14.84 18.97
C PRO A 222 -26.16 -16.22 18.63
N GLN A 223 -25.54 -17.26 19.19
CA GLN A 223 -26.11 -18.59 19.16
C GLN A 223 -27.38 -18.51 20.00
N ALA A 224 -28.50 -18.94 19.39
CA ALA A 224 -29.73 -19.23 20.12
C ALA A 224 -29.38 -20.07 21.36
N PRO A 225 -30.06 -19.85 22.49
CA PRO A 225 -29.75 -20.53 23.75
C PRO A 225 -30.08 -22.02 23.61
N THR A 226 -29.14 -22.80 23.09
CA THR A 226 -29.17 -24.26 23.21
C THR A 226 -28.51 -24.59 24.53
N ASP A 227 -29.38 -24.71 25.54
CA ASP A 227 -29.31 -25.60 26.69
C ASP A 227 -27.92 -26.02 27.17
N LEU A 228 -27.53 -25.41 28.29
CA LEU A 228 -27.07 -26.10 29.50
C LEU A 228 -26.26 -27.40 29.28
N GLU A 229 -24.94 -27.26 29.13
CA GLU A 229 -24.05 -28.22 29.76
C GLU A 229 -22.88 -27.49 30.42
N ARG A 230 -22.85 -27.58 31.75
CA ARG A 230 -21.80 -27.07 32.62
C ARG A 230 -20.50 -27.83 32.32
N THR A 231 -19.78 -27.42 31.28
CA THR A 231 -18.37 -27.73 31.17
C THR A 231 -17.66 -26.98 32.30
N PRO A 232 -16.90 -27.64 33.19
CA PRO A 232 -16.12 -26.94 34.19
C PRO A 232 -15.20 -25.92 33.49
N LEU A 233 -15.43 -24.64 33.76
CA LEU A 233 -14.88 -23.48 33.04
C LEU A 233 -13.37 -23.28 33.23
N LEU A 234 -12.68 -24.18 33.92
CA LEU A 234 -11.26 -24.07 34.17
C LEU A 234 -10.59 -25.43 33.90
N PRO A 235 -9.73 -25.52 32.86
CA PRO A 235 -8.70 -26.54 32.82
C PRO A 235 -7.96 -26.57 34.17
N PRO A 236 -7.45 -27.73 34.63
CA PRO A 236 -6.56 -27.77 35.78
C PRO A 236 -5.49 -26.69 35.61
N ARG A 237 -5.40 -25.75 36.57
CA ARG A 237 -4.40 -24.68 36.57
C ARG A 237 -3.07 -25.33 36.24
N PRO A 238 -2.47 -25.09 35.05
CA PRO A 238 -1.14 -25.60 34.78
C PRO A 238 -0.24 -25.11 35.92
N ALA A 239 0.75 -25.92 36.31
CA ALA A 239 1.72 -25.56 37.33
C ALA A 239 2.09 -24.07 37.16
N ALA A 240 2.00 -23.30 38.25
CA ALA A 240 2.16 -21.84 38.22
C ALA A 240 3.30 -21.50 37.25
N PRO A 241 3.02 -20.75 36.18
CA PRO A 241 4.05 -20.37 35.23
C PRO A 241 5.21 -19.75 36.00
N ASP A 242 6.41 -19.98 35.50
CA ASP A 242 7.59 -19.30 36.04
C ASP A 242 7.27 -17.79 36.02
N PRO A 243 7.29 -17.07 37.17
CA PRO A 243 6.94 -15.65 37.20
C PRO A 243 7.75 -14.82 36.19
N ASP A 244 8.97 -15.27 35.88
CA ASP A 244 9.81 -14.64 34.86
C ASP A 244 9.19 -14.78 33.45
N SER A 245 8.55 -15.91 33.15
CA SER A 245 7.88 -16.14 31.86
C SER A 245 6.59 -15.33 31.69
N GLU A 246 5.84 -15.08 32.77
CA GLU A 246 4.67 -14.19 32.74
C GLU A 246 5.11 -12.75 32.49
N LEU A 247 6.18 -12.29 33.15
CA LEU A 247 6.72 -10.94 32.97
C LEU A 247 7.22 -10.72 31.54
N ASP A 248 7.94 -11.69 30.96
CA ASP A 248 8.39 -11.61 29.57
C ASP A 248 7.20 -11.54 28.59
N GLN A 249 6.14 -12.31 28.84
CA GLN A 249 4.93 -12.28 28.03
C GLN A 249 4.20 -10.93 28.14
N ASP A 250 4.06 -10.40 29.34
CA ASP A 250 3.45 -9.09 29.58
C ASP A 250 4.26 -7.97 28.92
N LEU A 251 5.60 -8.05 28.97
CA LEU A 251 6.49 -7.10 28.30
C LEU A 251 6.33 -7.16 26.78
N ASP A 252 6.29 -8.35 26.19
CA ASP A 252 6.06 -8.54 24.75
C ASP A 252 4.69 -7.99 24.32
N GLN A 253 3.65 -8.18 25.14
CA GLN A 253 2.33 -7.59 24.89
C GLN A 253 2.37 -6.05 24.93
N LEU A 254 3.04 -5.46 25.93
CA LEU A 254 3.20 -4.01 26.01
C LEU A 254 3.99 -3.44 24.82
N VAL A 255 5.03 -4.14 24.37
CA VAL A 255 5.80 -3.76 23.17
C VAL A 255 4.91 -3.84 21.92
N ALA A 256 4.09 -4.88 21.78
CA ALA A 256 3.16 -5.03 20.66
C ALA A 256 2.07 -3.95 20.66
N LEU A 257 1.50 -3.63 21.84
CA LEU A 257 0.51 -2.56 22.01
C LEU A 257 1.07 -1.21 21.62
N LYS A 258 2.28 -0.88 22.11
CA LYS A 258 2.96 0.37 21.77
C LYS A 258 3.29 0.45 20.27
N ALA A 259 3.81 -0.63 19.69
CA ALA A 259 4.13 -0.67 18.26
C ALA A 259 2.87 -0.49 17.39
N ARG A 260 1.73 -1.01 17.85
CA ARG A 260 0.43 -0.82 17.19
C ARG A 260 -0.02 0.65 17.28
N GLU A 261 -0.01 1.23 18.48
CA GLU A 261 -0.36 2.65 18.70
C GLU A 261 0.47 3.58 17.82
N GLU A 262 1.80 3.39 17.78
CA GLU A 262 2.70 4.16 16.91
C GLU A 262 2.34 4.01 15.42
N LEU A 263 1.92 2.81 14.99
CA LEU A 263 1.51 2.56 13.61
C LEU A 263 0.19 3.27 13.27
N GLU A 264 -0.76 3.26 14.19
CA GLU A 264 -2.04 3.93 14.07
C GLU A 264 -1.89 5.45 14.05
N ASP A 265 -1.00 5.99 14.87
CA ASP A 265 -0.64 7.41 14.85
C ASP A 265 -0.05 7.83 13.49
N ILE A 266 0.78 6.99 12.88
CA ILE A 266 1.38 7.27 11.57
C ILE A 266 0.32 7.30 10.46
N PHE A 267 -0.64 6.36 10.48
CA PHE A 267 -1.67 6.26 9.45
C PHE A 267 -2.89 7.15 9.72
N GLY A 268 -3.10 7.56 10.97
CA GLY A 268 -4.31 8.21 11.47
C GLY A 268 -5.51 7.27 11.64
N LEU A 269 -5.33 5.96 11.45
CA LEU A 269 -6.38 4.94 11.62
C LEU A 269 -5.77 3.53 11.80
N PRO A 270 -6.53 2.58 12.38
CA PRO A 270 -6.15 1.17 12.47
C PRO A 270 -5.80 0.57 11.11
N LEU A 271 -4.69 -0.16 11.01
CA LEU A 271 -4.21 -0.76 9.76
C LEU A 271 -5.28 -1.67 9.13
N ILE A 272 -6.08 -2.33 9.97
CA ILE A 272 -7.16 -3.25 9.56
C ILE A 272 -8.29 -2.55 8.79
N ARG A 273 -8.47 -1.23 9.00
CA ARG A 273 -9.49 -0.42 8.31
C ARG A 273 -9.01 0.07 6.94
N ILE A 274 -7.73 -0.11 6.59
CA ILE A 274 -7.21 0.26 5.27
C ILE A 274 -7.70 -0.76 4.24
N PRO A 275 -8.43 -0.33 3.19
CA PRO A 275 -8.88 -1.25 2.15
C PRO A 275 -7.71 -1.95 1.45
N ALA A 276 -7.84 -3.26 1.21
CA ALA A 276 -6.76 -4.08 0.63
C ALA A 276 -6.25 -3.60 -0.74
N PHE A 277 -7.06 -2.87 -1.50
CA PHE A 277 -6.64 -2.29 -2.79
C PHE A 277 -5.63 -1.14 -2.63
N ILE A 278 -5.60 -0.46 -1.48
CA ILE A 278 -4.68 0.66 -1.23
C ILE A 278 -3.23 0.18 -1.16
N PRO A 279 -2.88 -0.85 -0.38
CA PRO A 279 -1.56 -1.48 -0.45
C PRO A 279 -1.21 -1.93 -1.87
N CYS A 280 -2.14 -2.55 -2.61
CA CYS A 280 -1.91 -2.98 -3.99
C CYS A 280 -1.52 -1.80 -4.90
N LEU A 281 -2.28 -0.70 -4.83
CA LEU A 281 -2.02 0.52 -5.58
C LEU A 281 -0.65 1.11 -5.22
N GLN A 282 -0.33 1.18 -3.92
CA GLN A 282 0.98 1.67 -3.45
C GLN A 282 2.15 0.83 -4.01
N ARG A 283 1.99 -0.49 -4.18
CA ARG A 283 3.02 -1.33 -4.82
C ARG A 283 3.24 -0.97 -6.27
N VAL A 284 2.16 -0.84 -7.04
CA VAL A 284 2.24 -0.46 -8.45
C VAL A 284 2.87 0.93 -8.60
N ASN A 285 2.48 1.88 -7.74
CA ASN A 285 3.03 3.22 -7.72
C ASN A 285 4.54 3.24 -7.46
N SER A 286 5.02 2.46 -6.47
CA SER A 286 6.45 2.35 -6.16
C SER A 286 7.25 1.80 -7.35
N LEU A 287 6.73 0.75 -8.03
CA LEU A 287 7.35 0.21 -9.24
C LEU A 287 7.44 1.26 -10.36
N LEU A 288 6.33 1.93 -10.68
CA LEU A 288 6.26 2.95 -11.72
C LEU A 288 7.16 4.16 -11.42
N LEU A 289 7.14 4.63 -10.16
CA LEU A 289 7.98 5.73 -9.72
C LEU A 289 9.47 5.38 -9.83
N SER A 290 9.87 4.19 -9.37
CA SER A 290 11.27 3.76 -9.46
C SER A 290 11.75 3.75 -10.91
N ILE A 291 10.96 3.18 -11.83
CA ILE A 291 11.29 3.19 -13.26
C ILE A 291 11.37 4.61 -13.81
N GLY A 292 10.37 5.45 -13.53
CA GLY A 292 10.38 6.86 -13.95
C GLY A 292 11.62 7.62 -13.47
N LEU A 293 11.97 7.49 -12.19
CA LEU A 293 13.15 8.14 -11.62
C LEU A 293 14.45 7.64 -12.26
N PHE A 294 14.62 6.34 -12.44
CA PHE A 294 15.82 5.81 -13.12
C PHE A 294 15.90 6.26 -14.58
N LEU A 295 14.79 6.33 -15.30
CA LEU A 295 14.77 6.85 -16.68
C LEU A 295 15.19 8.33 -16.73
N LEU A 296 14.67 9.17 -15.83
CA LEU A 296 15.05 10.58 -15.74
C LEU A 296 16.53 10.75 -15.37
N LEU A 297 17.02 9.99 -14.38
CA LEU A 297 18.42 10.03 -13.94
C LEU A 297 19.38 9.43 -14.98
N GLY A 298 18.96 8.40 -15.72
CA GLY A 298 19.73 7.83 -16.81
C GLY A 298 19.85 8.81 -17.97
N ALA A 299 18.76 9.47 -18.35
CA ALA A 299 18.78 10.51 -19.35
C ALA A 299 19.58 11.74 -18.91
N SER A 300 19.60 12.08 -17.62
CA SER A 300 20.36 13.22 -17.12
C SER A 300 21.87 13.09 -17.32
N GLN A 301 22.36 11.88 -17.56
CA GLN A 301 23.77 11.62 -17.84
C GLN A 301 24.14 11.81 -19.33
N TYR A 302 23.18 11.93 -20.26
CA TYR A 302 23.51 12.14 -21.68
C TYR A 302 23.99 13.57 -21.97
N GLY A 303 24.75 13.75 -23.06
CA GLY A 303 25.30 15.05 -23.48
C GLY A 303 26.70 15.38 -22.92
N PRO A 304 27.26 16.56 -23.28
CA PRO A 304 28.60 17.00 -22.83
C PRO A 304 28.66 17.38 -21.34
N GLY A 305 27.53 17.35 -20.63
CA GLY A 305 27.43 17.60 -19.20
C GLY A 305 26.11 17.07 -18.63
N MET A 306 26.01 17.01 -17.31
CA MET A 306 24.80 16.54 -16.62
C MET A 306 23.62 17.48 -16.90
N HIS A 307 22.49 16.95 -17.38
CA HIS A 307 21.25 17.71 -17.49
C HIS A 307 20.64 17.92 -16.10
N TRP A 308 21.11 18.96 -15.40
CA TRP A 308 20.70 19.29 -14.03
C TRP A 308 19.19 19.43 -13.86
N GLY A 309 18.46 19.89 -14.89
CA GLY A 309 17.00 20.00 -14.83
C GLY A 309 16.30 18.66 -14.58
N LEU A 310 16.74 17.58 -15.23
CA LEU A 310 16.17 16.23 -15.05
C LEU A 310 16.54 15.65 -13.68
N LEU A 311 17.77 15.91 -13.21
CA LEU A 311 18.22 15.51 -11.88
C LEU A 311 17.39 16.20 -10.79
N VAL A 312 17.23 17.52 -10.87
CA VAL A 312 16.41 18.30 -9.93
C VAL A 312 14.96 17.84 -9.98
N LEU A 313 14.40 17.61 -11.16
CA LEU A 313 13.03 17.09 -11.31
C LEU A 313 12.85 15.74 -10.61
N ALA A 314 13.78 14.80 -10.80
CA ALA A 314 13.75 13.50 -10.15
C ALA A 314 13.88 13.62 -8.62
N ALA A 315 14.83 14.43 -8.14
CA ALA A 315 15.05 14.65 -6.71
C ALA A 315 13.83 15.31 -6.03
N VAL A 316 13.27 16.36 -6.63
CA VAL A 316 12.08 17.06 -6.11
C VAL A 316 10.86 16.15 -6.12
N THR A 317 10.64 15.38 -7.20
CA THR A 317 9.52 14.42 -7.27
C THR A 317 9.63 13.38 -6.15
N HIS A 318 10.83 12.84 -5.92
CA HIS A 318 11.06 11.86 -4.86
C HIS A 318 10.89 12.46 -3.47
N LEU A 319 11.38 13.69 -3.25
CA LEU A 319 11.25 14.41 -1.98
C LEU A 319 9.78 14.74 -1.66
N LEU A 320 9.02 15.24 -2.63
CA LEU A 320 7.60 15.58 -2.43
C LEU A 320 6.79 14.36 -2.04
N LEU A 321 7.00 13.21 -2.70
CA LEU A 321 6.34 11.96 -2.34
C LEU A 321 6.79 11.40 -0.99
N ALA A 322 8.06 11.58 -0.62
CA ALA A 322 8.53 11.16 0.70
C ALA A 322 7.93 12.02 1.83
N VAL A 323 7.83 13.34 1.62
CA VAL A 323 7.17 14.25 2.56
C VAL A 323 5.67 13.96 2.68
N LEU A 324 5.01 13.58 1.57
CA LEU A 324 3.61 13.17 1.56
C LEU A 324 3.34 11.98 2.50
N HIS A 325 4.29 11.05 2.60
CA HIS A 325 4.21 9.87 3.47
C HIS A 325 4.85 10.10 4.85
N ALA A 326 5.25 11.32 5.19
CA ALA A 326 5.76 11.62 6.52
C ALA A 326 4.62 11.50 7.56
N PRO A 327 4.90 11.04 8.79
CA PRO A 327 3.88 10.83 9.85
C PRO A 327 3.02 12.05 10.18
N ILE A 328 3.42 13.25 9.77
CA ILE A 328 2.72 14.50 10.06
C ILE A 328 1.68 14.82 8.97
N VAL A 329 2.00 14.45 7.73
CA VAL A 329 1.20 14.78 6.54
C VAL A 329 0.20 13.66 6.27
N LEU A 330 0.62 12.41 6.46
CA LEU A 330 -0.17 11.24 6.12
C LEU A 330 -1.51 11.16 6.87
N PRO A 331 -1.59 11.40 8.20
CA PRO A 331 -2.88 11.37 8.93
C PRO A 331 -3.84 12.47 8.47
N ARG A 332 -3.31 13.62 8.01
CA ARG A 332 -4.12 14.77 7.59
C ARG A 332 -4.74 14.57 6.22
N LEU A 333 -4.01 13.94 5.31
CA LEU A 333 -4.49 13.66 3.95
C LEU A 333 -5.30 12.35 3.89
N GLY A 334 -5.02 11.45 4.84
CA GLY A 334 -5.47 10.06 4.82
C GLY A 334 -4.64 9.21 3.86
N VAL A 335 -4.50 7.93 4.21
CA VAL A 335 -3.71 6.96 3.43
C VAL A 335 -4.23 6.80 2.00
N GLN A 336 -5.55 6.88 1.81
CA GLN A 336 -6.18 6.80 0.50
C GLN A 336 -5.79 8.00 -0.39
N GLY A 337 -5.89 9.21 0.15
CA GLY A 337 -5.51 10.44 -0.56
C GLY A 337 -4.03 10.41 -0.96
N ALA A 338 -3.14 10.02 -0.04
CA ALA A 338 -1.72 9.85 -0.32
C ALA A 338 -1.46 8.81 -1.42
N ALA A 339 -2.18 7.69 -1.42
CA ALA A 339 -2.06 6.65 -2.44
C ALA A 339 -2.49 7.13 -3.84
N TYR A 340 -3.58 7.90 -3.95
CA TYR A 340 -4.04 8.46 -5.22
C TYR A 340 -3.09 9.54 -5.76
N VAL A 341 -2.63 10.46 -4.91
CA VAL A 341 -1.62 11.46 -5.29
C VAL A 341 -0.33 10.76 -5.74
N GLY A 342 0.09 9.73 -5.01
CA GLY A 342 1.22 8.88 -5.39
C GLY A 342 1.03 8.21 -6.75
N ALA A 343 -0.19 7.76 -7.07
CA ALA A 343 -0.49 7.15 -8.38
C ALA A 343 -0.34 8.15 -9.51
N VAL A 344 -0.89 9.36 -9.38
CA VAL A 344 -0.78 10.42 -10.40
C VAL A 344 0.68 10.82 -10.61
N VAL A 345 1.42 11.05 -9.53
CA VAL A 345 2.83 11.49 -9.61
C VAL A 345 3.73 10.39 -10.16
N SER A 346 3.55 9.13 -9.73
CA SER A 346 4.35 7.99 -10.23
C SER A 346 4.10 7.72 -11.71
N LEU A 347 2.84 7.81 -12.17
CA LEU A 347 2.48 7.68 -13.58
C LEU A 347 3.06 8.83 -14.41
N GLY A 348 2.98 10.06 -13.91
CA GLY A 348 3.60 11.23 -14.53
C GLY A 348 5.11 11.10 -14.66
N ALA A 349 5.81 10.66 -13.60
CA ALA A 349 7.24 10.41 -13.62
C ALA A 349 7.62 9.29 -14.60
N PHE A 350 6.83 8.21 -14.65
CA PHE A 350 7.02 7.10 -15.58
C PHE A 350 6.91 7.55 -17.04
N PHE A 351 5.83 8.24 -17.42
CA PHE A 351 5.64 8.72 -18.80
C PHE A 351 6.60 9.85 -19.18
N THR A 352 6.94 10.75 -18.25
CA THR A 352 7.98 11.76 -18.50
C THR A 352 9.32 11.07 -18.75
N GLY A 353 9.66 10.07 -17.93
CA GLY A 353 10.82 9.22 -18.16
C GLY A 353 10.80 8.57 -19.55
N LEU A 354 9.70 7.92 -19.92
CA LEU A 354 9.57 7.32 -21.26
C LEU A 354 9.70 8.34 -22.39
N GLY A 355 9.07 9.52 -22.27
CA GLY A 355 9.11 10.59 -23.26
C GLY A 355 10.51 11.13 -23.50
N VAL A 356 11.32 11.28 -22.45
CA VAL A 356 12.73 11.69 -22.57
C VAL A 356 13.56 10.67 -23.35
N TRP A 357 13.16 9.39 -23.34
CA TRP A 357 13.79 8.32 -24.11
C TRP A 357 13.10 8.07 -25.47
N ASP A 358 12.26 8.99 -25.95
CA ASP A 358 11.50 8.86 -27.21
C ASP A 358 10.58 7.62 -27.24
N GLY A 359 10.16 7.14 -26.07
CA GLY A 359 9.34 5.93 -25.92
C GLY A 359 7.83 6.19 -26.04
N VAL A 360 7.42 7.44 -26.21
CA VAL A 360 6.04 7.91 -26.36
C VAL A 360 6.05 8.97 -27.47
N SER A 361 6.12 8.54 -28.72
CA SER A 361 6.08 9.41 -29.91
C SER A 361 5.14 8.92 -30.99
#